data_AF-A0A318HE68-F1
#
_entry.id   AF-A0A318HE68-F1
#
_cell.length_a   1.000
_cell.length_b   1.000
_cell.length_c   1.000
_cell.angle_alpha   90.00
_cell.angle_beta   90.00
_cell.angle_gamma   90.00
#
_symmetry.space_group_name_H-M   'P 1'
#
loop_
_entity.id
_entity.type
_entity.pdbx_description
1 polymer ?
#
loop_
_entity_poly.entity_id
_entity_poly.type
_entity_poly.pdbx_seq_one_letter_code
_entity_poly.pdbx_strand_id
1 'polypeptide(L)'
;MDPKEPLPDGTVATLPGRLNLTALRQALSPRLKHRAAVVAAGAALAGLLHLAMPGFWGTDMAGSFIAGLVFALLAIQVRFGRRIRQEDVPELLTQELAMLEQCFTILRKQVSVTIRNSEAAVLDVVGRLDNVYQLSNSLHQEVVHAVSHSQDLSSDSLTDANRNSAALESLATTRAQFLDARRQNQERISAVVHQVRQLTPLASLILDISRQTNLLAINASIEAARAGPEGAGFKVVAAEVRRLSAQTNDAAHQITDGISAVAQAIDSELVAANRIDSDEGADKLVELTELVGQMSEKLSKVVPYLVDLSSDMQSGMDTVTTDIVTALGQMQFQDVNRQLLEQVEVALTSLSEHAAALYALVGQNAPPPPQQLRDLMDRWTDSYVMHEQRVAHHETLGRKPYTGAGAPAAPAGASREDDHGFSAPAAARIELF
;
A
#
# COMPACT_ATOMS: atom_id res chain seq x y z
N MET A 1 42.00 13.21 -62.29
CA MET A 1 42.91 14.24 -62.82
C MET A 1 43.95 14.55 -61.76
N ASP A 2 45.03 13.78 -61.74
CA ASP A 2 46.37 14.39 -61.61
C ASP A 2 46.65 15.17 -62.91
N PRO A 3 47.71 15.99 -63.04
CA PRO A 3 48.46 16.79 -62.06
C PRO A 3 48.69 18.22 -62.61
N LYS A 4 49.37 19.11 -61.86
CA LYS A 4 50.18 20.20 -62.45
C LYS A 4 51.23 20.72 -61.46
N GLU A 5 52.40 20.09 -61.52
CA GLU A 5 53.71 20.73 -61.35
C GLU A 5 54.00 21.71 -62.53
N PRO A 6 55.14 22.42 -62.61
CA PRO A 6 55.93 23.17 -61.62
C PRO A 6 56.36 24.57 -62.19
N LEU A 7 57.34 25.26 -61.56
CA LEU A 7 58.33 26.26 -62.09
C LEU A 7 58.40 27.58 -61.26
N PRO A 8 59.55 28.30 -61.22
CA PRO A 8 60.95 27.84 -61.19
C PRO A 8 61.82 28.53 -60.11
N ASP A 9 63.00 27.95 -59.90
CA ASP A 9 64.16 28.53 -59.19
C ASP A 9 64.58 29.91 -59.71
N GLY A 10 65.09 30.76 -58.81
CA GLY A 10 65.71 32.02 -59.20
C GLY A 10 66.18 32.92 -58.05
N THR A 11 67.30 32.54 -57.42
CA THR A 11 68.37 33.45 -56.93
C THR A 11 67.98 34.60 -55.99
N VAL A 12 68.30 34.45 -54.69
CA VAL A 12 68.69 35.61 -53.86
C VAL A 12 69.98 35.29 -53.09
N ALA A 13 70.89 36.24 -53.22
CA ALA A 13 72.28 36.28 -52.83
C ALA A 13 72.63 35.78 -51.42
N THR A 14 73.78 35.11 -51.36
CA THR A 14 74.61 34.88 -50.19
C THR A 14 75.07 36.20 -49.56
N LEU A 15 74.88 36.35 -48.24
CA LEU A 15 75.58 37.32 -47.41
C LEU A 15 76.21 36.59 -46.21
N PRO A 16 77.50 36.84 -45.90
CA PRO A 16 78.27 36.06 -44.94
C PRO A 16 78.08 36.58 -43.50
N GLY A 17 78.19 35.69 -42.52
CA GLY A 17 78.35 36.10 -41.12
C GLY A 17 77.35 35.49 -40.14
N ARG A 18 77.33 34.16 -40.00
CA ARG A 18 76.80 33.53 -38.78
C ARG A 18 77.94 33.35 -37.79
N LEU A 19 78.02 34.21 -36.78
CA LEU A 19 78.78 33.91 -35.56
C LEU A 19 78.22 32.61 -34.97
N ASN A 20 79.04 31.56 -34.99
CA ASN A 20 78.70 30.24 -34.46
C ASN A 20 78.74 30.28 -32.91
N LEU A 21 77.68 30.82 -32.29
CA LEU A 21 77.51 30.94 -30.83
C LEU A 21 77.50 29.56 -30.11
N THR A 22 77.32 28.48 -30.85
CA THR A 22 77.37 27.09 -30.38
C THR A 22 78.80 26.62 -30.10
N ALA A 23 79.80 27.06 -30.86
CA ALA A 23 81.21 26.72 -30.62
C ALA A 23 81.82 27.49 -29.44
N LEU A 24 81.34 28.72 -29.18
CA LEU A 24 81.80 29.53 -28.04
C LEU A 24 81.29 29.01 -26.69
N ARG A 25 80.15 28.29 -26.68
CA ARG A 25 79.46 27.85 -25.45
C ARG A 25 79.98 26.51 -24.91
N GLN A 26 80.56 25.66 -25.76
CA GLN A 26 81.14 24.36 -25.36
C GLN A 26 82.55 24.46 -24.74
N ALA A 27 83.21 25.62 -24.79
CA ALA A 27 84.55 25.82 -24.21
C ALA A 27 84.57 26.19 -22.71
N LEU A 28 83.41 26.18 -22.02
CA LEU A 28 83.29 26.70 -20.65
C LEU A 28 83.33 25.58 -19.59
N SER A 29 84.54 25.26 -19.14
CA SER A 29 84.83 24.29 -18.07
C SER A 29 84.19 24.67 -16.71
N PRO A 30 83.93 23.70 -15.80
CA PRO A 30 83.37 23.96 -14.46
C PRO A 30 84.17 24.96 -13.61
N ARG A 31 85.44 25.19 -13.93
CA ARG A 31 86.27 26.24 -13.32
C ARG A 31 85.76 27.66 -13.63
N LEU A 32 85.07 27.88 -14.76
CA LEU A 32 84.48 29.18 -15.08
C LEU A 32 83.20 29.48 -14.29
N LYS A 33 82.45 28.44 -13.88
CA LYS A 33 81.25 28.60 -13.03
C LYS A 33 81.61 29.07 -11.61
N HIS A 34 82.69 28.52 -11.04
CA HIS A 34 83.21 28.98 -9.75
C HIS A 34 83.79 30.40 -9.84
N ARG A 35 84.53 30.72 -10.92
CA ARG A 35 85.07 32.07 -11.13
C ARG A 35 83.96 33.11 -11.35
N ALA A 36 82.88 32.77 -12.05
CA ALA A 36 81.72 33.65 -12.22
C ALA A 36 80.98 33.91 -10.89
N ALA A 37 80.85 32.91 -10.02
CA ALA A 37 80.26 33.08 -8.69
C ALA A 37 81.12 33.96 -7.77
N VAL A 38 82.45 33.80 -7.82
CA VAL A 38 83.39 34.66 -7.08
C VAL A 38 83.37 36.09 -7.61
N VAL A 39 83.26 36.29 -8.93
CA VAL A 39 83.13 37.62 -9.54
C VAL A 39 81.81 38.29 -9.17
N ALA A 40 80.70 37.55 -9.15
CA ALA A 40 79.39 38.07 -8.72
C ALA A 40 79.38 38.46 -7.23
N ALA A 41 79.98 37.65 -6.36
CA ALA A 41 80.15 37.96 -4.94
C ALA A 41 81.08 39.18 -4.72
N GLY A 42 82.16 39.27 -5.50
CA GLY A 42 83.07 40.42 -5.49
C GLY A 42 82.39 41.71 -5.97
N ALA A 43 81.55 41.64 -6.99
CA ALA A 43 80.77 42.78 -7.47
C ALA A 43 79.73 43.26 -6.45
N ALA A 44 79.06 42.33 -5.74
CA ALA A 44 78.12 42.68 -4.68
C ALA A 44 78.82 43.35 -3.48
N LEU A 45 80.01 42.87 -3.09
CA LEU A 45 80.81 43.46 -2.01
C LEU A 45 81.33 44.86 -2.40
N ALA A 46 81.77 45.03 -3.65
CA ALA A 46 82.19 46.33 -4.18
C ALA A 46 81.01 47.33 -4.24
N GLY A 47 79.79 46.87 -4.54
CA GLY A 47 78.58 47.69 -4.52
C GLY A 47 78.22 48.21 -3.12
N LEU A 48 78.31 47.34 -2.11
CA LEU A 48 78.13 47.74 -0.71
C LEU A 48 79.19 48.75 -0.25
N LEU A 49 80.44 48.58 -0.69
CA LEU A 49 81.53 49.50 -0.37
C LEU A 49 81.39 50.87 -1.08
N HIS A 50 80.86 50.89 -2.30
CA HIS A 50 80.58 52.12 -3.04
C HIS A 50 79.39 52.90 -2.44
N LEU A 51 78.35 52.21 -1.94
CA LEU A 51 77.26 52.86 -1.21
C LEU A 51 77.73 53.49 0.12
N ALA A 52 78.73 52.87 0.76
CA ALA A 52 79.27 53.35 2.03
C ALA A 52 80.23 54.56 1.88
N MET A 53 80.84 54.77 0.71
CA MET A 53 81.76 55.88 0.44
C MET A 53 81.58 56.50 -0.97
N PRO A 54 80.60 57.40 -1.15
CA PRO A 54 80.23 57.91 -2.47
C PRO A 54 81.22 58.91 -3.10
N GLY A 55 82.22 59.41 -2.37
CA GLY A 55 83.17 60.43 -2.85
C GLY A 55 84.54 59.93 -3.32
N PHE A 56 84.80 58.61 -3.25
CA PHE A 56 86.15 58.05 -3.44
C PHE A 56 86.40 57.47 -4.84
N TRP A 57 85.37 57.28 -5.67
CA TRP A 57 85.45 56.51 -6.91
C TRP A 57 85.23 57.40 -8.16
N GLY A 58 86.13 57.31 -9.15
CA GLY A 58 86.03 58.00 -10.45
C GLY A 58 85.01 57.35 -11.40
N THR A 59 84.56 58.10 -12.41
CA THR A 59 83.47 57.72 -13.34
C THR A 59 83.67 56.39 -14.09
N ASP A 60 84.91 55.91 -14.21
CA ASP A 60 85.24 54.64 -14.89
C ASP A 60 84.84 53.39 -14.08
N MET A 61 84.66 53.50 -12.76
CA MET A 61 84.29 52.37 -11.88
C MET A 61 82.79 52.06 -11.89
N ALA A 62 81.95 53.05 -12.22
CA ALA A 62 80.49 52.86 -12.34
C ALA A 62 80.13 51.92 -13.52
N GLY A 63 80.89 51.97 -14.62
CA GLY A 63 80.69 51.10 -15.78
C GLY A 63 80.94 49.63 -15.48
N SER A 64 81.92 49.32 -14.64
CA SER A 64 82.23 47.94 -14.22
C SER A 64 81.14 47.35 -13.32
N PHE A 65 80.46 48.19 -12.53
CA PHE A 65 79.36 47.78 -11.67
C PHE A 65 78.10 47.44 -12.47
N ILE A 66 77.73 48.26 -13.45
CA ILE A 66 76.60 47.99 -14.35
C ILE A 66 76.87 46.72 -15.16
N ALA A 67 78.09 46.53 -15.67
CA ALA A 67 78.48 45.31 -16.37
C ALA A 67 78.38 44.07 -15.47
N GLY A 68 78.82 44.17 -14.21
CA GLY A 68 78.69 43.11 -13.21
C GLY A 68 77.24 42.76 -12.86
N LEU A 69 76.37 43.77 -12.71
CA LEU A 69 74.94 43.60 -12.43
C LEU A 69 74.20 42.97 -13.62
N VAL A 70 74.49 43.42 -14.84
CA VAL A 70 73.93 42.82 -16.07
C VAL A 70 74.37 41.37 -16.20
N PHE A 71 75.64 41.06 -15.92
CA PHE A 71 76.14 39.68 -15.97
C PHE A 71 75.54 38.81 -14.87
N ALA A 72 75.31 39.36 -13.67
CA ALA A 72 74.62 38.67 -12.58
C ALA A 72 73.14 38.40 -12.91
N LEU A 73 72.43 39.38 -13.49
CA LEU A 73 71.05 39.22 -13.95
C LEU A 73 70.94 38.21 -15.11
N LEU A 74 71.91 38.20 -16.04
CA LEU A 74 72.03 37.18 -17.08
C LEU A 74 72.32 35.79 -16.49
N ALA A 75 73.18 35.69 -15.49
CA ALA A 75 73.47 34.44 -14.79
C ALA A 75 72.25 33.93 -14.00
N ILE A 76 71.47 34.84 -13.40
CA ILE A 76 70.21 34.54 -12.72
C ILE A 76 69.14 34.07 -13.72
N GLN A 77 69.01 34.72 -14.88
CA GLN A 77 68.12 34.24 -15.95
C GLN A 77 68.52 32.85 -16.47
N VAL A 78 69.82 32.55 -16.55
CA VAL A 78 70.31 31.20 -16.93
C VAL A 78 70.03 30.17 -15.84
N ARG A 79 69.99 30.56 -14.56
CA ARG A 79 69.72 29.66 -13.43
C ARG A 79 68.22 29.40 -13.20
N PHE A 80 67.37 30.40 -13.47
CA PHE A 80 65.91 30.29 -13.40
C PHE A 80 65.27 29.77 -14.68
N GLY A 81 65.96 29.85 -15.82
CA GLY A 81 65.64 29.10 -17.02
C GLY A 81 65.96 27.62 -16.83
N ARG A 82 65.24 26.94 -15.94
CA ARG A 82 65.14 25.48 -15.87
C ARG A 82 64.37 25.03 -17.12
N ARG A 83 64.94 25.27 -18.31
CA ARG A 83 64.56 24.56 -19.52
C ARG A 83 64.85 23.11 -19.17
N ILE A 84 63.79 22.32 -19.02
CA ILE A 84 63.85 20.87 -19.23
C ILE A 84 64.78 20.69 -20.43
N ARG A 85 65.91 20.00 -20.25
CA ARG A 85 66.79 19.80 -21.40
C ARG A 85 65.95 19.07 -22.43
N GLN A 86 66.16 19.37 -23.71
CA GLN A 86 65.55 18.58 -24.80
C GLN A 86 65.79 17.06 -24.64
N GLU A 87 66.77 16.67 -23.81
CA GLU A 87 67.11 15.30 -23.39
C GLU A 87 66.09 14.66 -22.43
N ASP A 88 65.33 15.43 -21.63
CA ASP A 88 64.40 14.90 -20.61
C ASP A 88 62.93 14.81 -21.10
N VAL A 89 62.62 15.44 -22.24
CA VAL A 89 61.27 15.45 -22.84
C VAL A 89 60.79 14.05 -23.26
N PRO A 90 61.63 13.18 -23.86
CA PRO A 90 61.24 11.80 -24.18
C PRO A 90 60.89 10.99 -22.93
N GLU A 91 61.66 11.11 -21.85
CA GLU A 91 61.42 10.37 -20.60
C GLU A 91 60.11 10.82 -19.93
N LEU A 92 59.85 12.13 -19.88
CA LEU A 92 58.58 12.69 -19.40
C LEU A 92 57.39 12.23 -20.25
N LEU A 93 57.51 12.27 -21.59
CA LEU A 93 56.45 11.79 -22.49
C LEU A 93 56.16 10.30 -22.30
N THR A 94 57.21 9.49 -22.10
CA THR A 94 57.06 8.03 -21.89
C THR A 94 56.33 7.74 -20.58
N GLN A 95 56.66 8.49 -19.51
CA GLN A 95 55.99 8.39 -18.21
C GLN A 95 54.52 8.85 -18.28
N GLU A 96 54.24 9.98 -18.93
CA GLU A 96 52.89 10.53 -19.07
C GLU A 96 51.99 9.64 -19.97
N LEU A 97 52.53 9.06 -21.05
CA LEU A 97 51.81 8.08 -21.87
C LEU A 97 51.46 6.81 -21.09
N ALA A 98 52.38 6.32 -20.25
CA ALA A 98 52.13 5.13 -19.42
C ALA A 98 51.05 5.40 -18.36
N MET A 99 51.00 6.62 -17.82
CA MET A 99 49.98 7.02 -16.85
C MET A 99 48.62 7.28 -17.53
N LEU A 100 48.60 7.67 -18.80
CA LEU A 100 47.39 7.86 -19.60
C LEU A 100 46.58 6.57 -19.72
N GLU A 101 47.26 5.44 -19.92
CA GLU A 101 46.63 4.10 -19.92
C GLU A 101 45.94 3.80 -18.57
N GLN A 102 46.56 4.18 -17.46
CA GLN A 102 45.98 4.01 -16.12
C GLN A 102 44.75 4.92 -15.93
N CYS A 103 44.78 6.16 -16.41
CA CYS A 103 43.64 7.07 -16.38
C CYS A 103 42.43 6.50 -17.13
N PHE A 104 42.63 6.04 -18.36
CA PHE A 104 41.55 5.39 -19.12
C PHE A 104 41.04 4.11 -18.45
N THR A 105 41.92 3.35 -17.81
CA THR A 105 41.52 2.15 -17.06
C THR A 105 40.63 2.51 -15.88
N ILE A 106 40.96 3.57 -15.14
CA ILE A 106 40.15 4.09 -14.03
C ILE A 106 38.79 4.56 -14.53
N LEU A 107 38.75 5.41 -15.56
CA LEU A 107 37.49 5.93 -16.10
C LEU A 107 36.58 4.80 -16.61
N ARG A 108 37.17 3.82 -17.30
CA ARG A 108 36.45 2.61 -17.73
C ARG A 108 35.88 1.83 -16.54
N LYS A 109 36.64 1.67 -15.46
CA LYS A 109 36.14 1.03 -14.23
C LYS A 109 35.00 1.83 -13.60
N GLN A 110 35.10 3.17 -13.53
CA GLN A 110 34.05 4.01 -12.97
C GLN A 110 32.74 3.89 -13.77
N VAL A 111 32.80 4.02 -15.10
CA VAL A 111 31.63 3.81 -15.97
C VAL A 111 31.05 2.41 -15.79
N SER A 112 31.91 1.40 -15.65
CA SER A 112 31.49 0.02 -15.43
C SER A 112 30.79 -0.20 -14.07
N VAL A 113 31.22 0.51 -13.01
CA VAL A 113 30.53 0.52 -11.71
C VAL A 113 29.16 1.17 -11.85
N THR A 114 29.07 2.33 -12.52
CA THR A 114 27.79 3.02 -12.76
C THR A 114 26.79 2.13 -13.51
N ILE A 115 27.24 1.44 -14.57
CA ILE A 115 26.38 0.52 -15.34
C ILE A 115 25.86 -0.60 -14.44
N ARG A 116 26.74 -1.27 -13.68
CA ARG A 116 26.32 -2.38 -12.79
C ARG A 116 25.35 -1.91 -11.70
N ASN A 117 25.63 -0.76 -11.09
CA ASN A 117 24.76 -0.22 -10.04
C ASN A 117 23.39 0.19 -10.61
N SER A 118 23.37 0.74 -11.83
CA SER A 118 22.13 1.03 -12.55
C SER A 118 21.34 -0.22 -12.89
N GLU A 119 21.99 -1.26 -13.43
CA GLU A 119 21.34 -2.51 -13.79
C GLU A 119 20.73 -3.19 -12.56
N ALA A 120 21.48 -3.26 -11.47
CA ALA A 120 21.01 -3.84 -10.21
C ALA A 120 19.80 -3.08 -9.64
N ALA A 121 19.86 -1.75 -9.61
CA ALA A 121 18.76 -0.93 -9.09
C ALA A 121 17.50 -1.02 -9.98
N VAL A 122 17.66 -1.04 -11.30
CA VAL A 122 16.53 -1.22 -12.23
C VAL A 122 15.88 -2.58 -12.05
N LEU A 123 16.67 -3.65 -11.94
CA LEU A 123 16.14 -5.00 -11.73
C LEU A 123 15.38 -5.12 -10.40
N ASP A 124 15.87 -4.48 -9.34
CA ASP A 124 15.19 -4.48 -8.03
C ASP A 124 13.86 -3.71 -8.08
N VAL A 125 13.83 -2.53 -8.70
CA VAL A 125 12.59 -1.76 -8.90
C VAL A 125 11.59 -2.55 -9.74
N VAL A 126 12.03 -3.19 -10.83
CA VAL A 126 11.15 -4.01 -11.67
C VAL A 126 10.58 -5.19 -10.88
N GLY A 127 11.40 -5.89 -10.09
CA GLY A 127 10.94 -6.99 -9.23
C GLY A 127 9.91 -6.55 -8.19
N ARG A 128 10.12 -5.37 -7.57
CA ARG A 128 9.16 -4.79 -6.62
C ARG A 128 7.85 -4.38 -7.28
N LEU A 129 7.92 -3.75 -8.46
CA LEU A 129 6.73 -3.35 -9.20
C LEU A 129 5.93 -4.57 -9.69
N ASP A 130 6.60 -5.68 -10.03
CA ASP A 130 5.93 -6.94 -10.36
C ASP A 130 5.20 -7.51 -9.12
N ASN A 131 5.84 -7.52 -7.95
CA ASN A 131 5.18 -7.94 -6.70
C ASN A 131 3.95 -7.07 -6.38
N VAL A 132 4.07 -5.75 -6.51
CA VAL A 132 2.95 -4.80 -6.34
C VAL A 132 1.82 -5.12 -7.30
N TYR A 133 2.15 -5.35 -8.57
CA TYR A 133 1.16 -5.67 -9.60
C TYR A 133 0.43 -6.99 -9.29
N GLN A 134 1.16 -8.05 -8.94
CA GLN A 134 0.59 -9.34 -8.59
C GLN A 134 -0.33 -9.26 -7.37
N LEU A 135 0.14 -8.61 -6.29
CA LEU A 135 -0.63 -8.44 -5.07
C LEU A 135 -1.88 -7.58 -5.33
N SER A 136 -1.75 -6.47 -6.03
CA SER A 136 -2.88 -5.62 -6.40
C SER A 136 -3.91 -6.36 -7.24
N ASN A 137 -3.49 -7.21 -8.17
CA ASN A 137 -4.42 -8.01 -8.98
C ASN A 137 -5.10 -9.10 -8.15
N SER A 138 -4.39 -9.77 -7.25
CA SER A 138 -4.96 -10.75 -6.32
C SER A 138 -6.03 -10.13 -5.42
N LEU A 139 -5.71 -9.00 -4.78
CA LEU A 139 -6.67 -8.26 -3.95
C LEU A 139 -7.89 -7.81 -4.76
N HIS A 140 -7.69 -7.33 -6.00
CA HIS A 140 -8.80 -6.95 -6.87
C HIS A 140 -9.73 -8.14 -7.17
N GLN A 141 -9.17 -9.32 -7.46
CA GLN A 141 -9.97 -10.52 -7.72
C GLN A 141 -10.74 -10.97 -6.48
N GLU A 142 -10.14 -10.94 -5.29
CA GLU A 142 -10.82 -11.26 -4.04
C GLU A 142 -11.99 -10.31 -3.76
N VAL A 143 -11.80 -9.01 -3.97
CA VAL A 143 -12.86 -8.01 -3.85
C VAL A 143 -14.01 -8.29 -4.81
N VAL A 144 -13.70 -8.53 -6.09
CA VAL A 144 -14.73 -8.82 -7.09
C VAL A 144 -15.52 -10.07 -6.72
N HIS A 145 -14.84 -11.13 -6.27
CA HIS A 145 -15.48 -12.37 -5.84
C HIS A 145 -16.38 -12.16 -4.61
N ALA A 146 -15.88 -11.43 -3.60
CA ALA A 146 -16.64 -11.17 -2.39
C ALA A 146 -17.86 -10.27 -2.63
N VAL A 147 -17.73 -9.24 -3.47
CA VAL A 147 -18.86 -8.39 -3.87
C VAL A 147 -19.91 -9.21 -4.61
N SER A 148 -19.51 -10.04 -5.57
CA SER A 148 -20.42 -10.94 -6.28
C SER A 148 -21.15 -11.88 -5.31
N HIS A 149 -20.40 -12.56 -4.43
CA HIS A 149 -20.97 -13.48 -3.45
C HIS A 149 -21.94 -12.79 -2.48
N SER A 150 -21.58 -11.59 -1.99
CA SER A 150 -22.44 -10.78 -1.13
C SER A 150 -23.71 -10.33 -1.85
N GLN A 151 -23.64 -10.02 -3.15
CA GLN A 151 -24.78 -9.60 -3.95
C GLN A 151 -25.76 -10.75 -4.21
N ASP A 152 -25.25 -11.93 -4.57
CA ASP A 152 -26.05 -13.14 -4.73
C ASP A 152 -26.78 -13.48 -3.43
N LEU A 153 -26.05 -13.50 -2.31
CA LEU A 153 -26.62 -13.84 -1.02
C LEU A 153 -27.61 -12.80 -0.50
N SER A 154 -27.39 -11.51 -0.79
CA SER A 154 -28.35 -10.44 -0.46
C SER A 154 -29.62 -10.57 -1.28
N SER A 155 -29.51 -10.93 -2.56
CA SER A 155 -30.66 -11.18 -3.45
C SER A 155 -31.49 -12.37 -2.97
N ASP A 156 -30.83 -13.47 -2.61
CA ASP A 156 -31.48 -14.67 -2.06
C ASP A 156 -32.16 -14.35 -0.72
N SER A 157 -31.46 -13.64 0.17
CA SER A 157 -32.00 -13.24 1.48
C SER A 157 -33.21 -12.30 1.34
N LEU A 158 -33.20 -11.36 0.39
CA LEU A 158 -34.34 -10.50 0.11
C LEU A 158 -35.53 -11.29 -0.42
N THR A 159 -35.27 -12.28 -1.28
CA THR A 159 -36.31 -13.18 -1.81
C THR A 159 -36.93 -14.01 -0.68
N ASP A 160 -36.12 -14.58 0.20
CA ASP A 160 -36.57 -15.35 1.36
C ASP A 160 -37.33 -14.47 2.37
N ALA A 161 -36.87 -13.24 2.62
CA ALA A 161 -37.56 -12.27 3.46
C ALA A 161 -38.95 -11.90 2.92
N ASN A 162 -39.07 -11.71 1.60
CA ASN A 162 -40.36 -11.45 0.94
C ASN A 162 -41.30 -12.65 1.06
N ARG A 163 -40.80 -13.89 0.87
CA ARG A 163 -41.59 -15.11 1.08
C ARG A 163 -42.07 -15.24 2.52
N ASN A 164 -41.20 -15.00 3.50
CA ASN A 164 -41.53 -15.04 4.92
C ASN A 164 -42.58 -13.98 5.27
N SER A 165 -42.47 -12.77 4.72
CA SER A 165 -43.45 -11.70 4.93
C SER A 165 -44.82 -12.07 4.36
N ALA A 166 -44.87 -12.63 3.15
CA ALA A 166 -46.12 -13.11 2.55
C ALA A 166 -46.74 -14.27 3.34
N ALA A 167 -45.92 -15.20 3.85
CA ALA A 167 -46.36 -16.30 4.69
C ALA A 167 -46.93 -15.80 6.03
N LEU A 168 -46.30 -14.79 6.65
CA LEU A 168 -46.78 -14.13 7.86
C LEU A 168 -48.12 -13.43 7.65
N GLU A 169 -48.29 -12.72 6.54
CA GLU A 169 -49.54 -12.06 6.19
C GLU A 169 -50.67 -13.07 5.94
N SER A 170 -50.37 -14.17 5.24
CA SER A 170 -51.29 -15.28 5.04
C SER A 170 -51.70 -15.90 6.38
N LEU A 171 -50.74 -16.19 7.27
CA LEU A 171 -50.99 -16.74 8.59
C LEU A 171 -51.86 -15.80 9.44
N ALA A 172 -51.58 -14.50 9.45
CA ALA A 172 -52.37 -13.50 10.16
C ALA A 172 -53.82 -13.47 9.64
N THR A 173 -54.00 -13.54 8.32
CA THR A 173 -55.32 -13.57 7.69
C THR A 173 -56.09 -14.84 8.04
N THR A 174 -55.46 -16.02 7.93
CA THR A 174 -56.08 -17.30 8.30
C THR A 174 -56.44 -17.32 9.78
N ARG A 175 -55.56 -16.80 10.66
CA ARG A 175 -55.84 -16.68 12.10
C ARG A 175 -57.04 -15.79 12.38
N ALA A 176 -57.15 -14.65 11.69
CA ALA A 176 -58.30 -13.75 11.83
C ALA A 176 -59.62 -14.43 11.38
N GLN A 177 -59.60 -15.13 10.24
CA GLN A 177 -60.75 -15.90 9.75
C GLN A 177 -61.16 -17.02 10.71
N PHE A 178 -60.17 -17.73 11.27
CA PHE A 178 -60.42 -18.78 12.26
C PHE A 178 -61.07 -18.22 13.53
N LEU A 179 -60.57 -17.09 14.05
CA LEU A 179 -61.14 -16.43 15.23
C LEU A 179 -62.58 -15.94 14.99
N ASP A 180 -62.89 -15.41 13.80
CA ASP A 180 -64.26 -14.99 13.47
C ASP A 180 -65.20 -16.19 13.30
N ALA A 181 -64.77 -17.24 12.58
CA ALA A 181 -65.54 -18.47 12.44
C ALA A 181 -65.83 -19.11 13.82
N ARG A 182 -64.85 -19.07 14.73
CA ARG A 182 -65.02 -19.53 16.11
C ARG A 182 -66.05 -18.70 16.87
N ARG A 183 -65.97 -17.37 16.79
CA ARG A 183 -66.95 -16.47 17.41
C ARG A 183 -68.37 -16.78 16.92
N GLN A 184 -68.55 -16.93 15.61
CA GLN A 184 -69.84 -17.31 15.01
C GLN A 184 -70.31 -18.69 15.50
N ASN A 185 -69.40 -19.66 15.64
CA ASN A 185 -69.74 -20.98 16.16
C ASN A 185 -70.17 -20.92 17.63
N GLN A 186 -69.47 -20.16 18.47
CA GLN A 186 -69.86 -19.93 19.87
C GLN A 186 -71.23 -19.27 19.99
N GLU A 187 -71.53 -18.27 19.15
CA GLU A 187 -72.86 -17.63 19.09
C GLU A 187 -73.95 -18.65 18.71
N ARG A 188 -73.71 -19.48 17.70
CA ARG A 188 -74.64 -20.55 17.28
C ARG A 188 -74.86 -21.58 18.38
N ILE A 189 -73.79 -22.05 19.03
CA ILE A 189 -73.89 -23.02 20.13
C ILE A 189 -74.67 -22.41 21.29
N SER A 190 -74.38 -21.16 21.67
CA SER A 190 -75.13 -20.45 22.72
C SER A 190 -76.61 -20.34 22.39
N ALA A 191 -76.96 -20.07 21.12
CA ALA A 191 -78.35 -20.05 20.68
C ALA A 191 -79.03 -21.43 20.81
N VAL A 192 -78.33 -22.51 20.44
CA VAL A 192 -78.82 -23.88 20.61
C VAL A 192 -79.02 -24.22 22.10
N VAL A 193 -78.06 -23.90 22.96
CA VAL A 193 -78.21 -24.09 24.42
C VAL A 193 -79.43 -23.35 24.95
N HIS A 194 -79.64 -22.11 24.50
CA HIS A 194 -80.82 -21.34 24.89
C HIS A 194 -82.13 -22.00 24.45
N GLN A 195 -82.21 -22.47 23.20
CA GLN A 195 -83.38 -23.20 22.69
C GLN A 195 -83.63 -24.50 23.45
N VAL A 196 -82.59 -25.28 23.75
CA VAL A 196 -82.70 -26.52 24.54
C VAL A 196 -83.22 -26.22 25.94
N ARG A 197 -82.72 -25.15 26.59
CA ARG A 197 -83.22 -24.73 27.92
C ARG A 197 -84.69 -24.29 27.88
N GLN A 198 -85.17 -23.68 26.80
CA GLN A 198 -86.59 -23.33 26.63
C GLN A 198 -87.52 -24.54 26.53
N LEU A 199 -87.00 -25.76 26.27
CA LEU A 199 -87.80 -26.98 26.29
C LEU A 199 -88.07 -27.49 27.72
N THR A 200 -87.25 -27.10 28.70
CA THR A 200 -87.39 -27.57 30.09
C THR A 200 -88.73 -27.15 30.72
N PRO A 201 -89.20 -25.89 30.61
CA PRO A 201 -90.53 -25.49 31.08
C PRO A 201 -91.67 -26.24 30.40
N LEU A 202 -91.53 -26.55 29.09
CA LEU A 202 -92.55 -27.31 28.35
C LEU A 202 -92.64 -28.76 28.86
N ALA A 203 -91.50 -29.40 29.11
CA ALA A 203 -91.46 -30.74 29.71
C ALA A 203 -92.06 -30.74 31.13
N SER A 204 -91.76 -29.71 31.94
CA SER A 204 -92.37 -29.52 33.26
C SER A 204 -93.88 -29.34 33.19
N LEU A 205 -94.38 -28.58 32.21
CA LEU A 205 -95.82 -28.40 32.01
C LEU A 205 -96.51 -29.73 31.65
N ILE A 206 -95.90 -30.56 30.81
CA ILE A 206 -96.43 -31.90 30.48
C ILE A 206 -96.48 -32.78 31.74
N LEU A 207 -95.44 -32.70 32.59
CA LEU A 207 -95.39 -33.40 33.86
C LEU A 207 -96.54 -32.98 34.79
N ASP A 208 -96.79 -31.69 34.90
CA ASP A 208 -97.87 -31.14 35.73
C ASP A 208 -99.25 -31.53 35.20
N ILE A 209 -99.47 -31.45 33.88
CA ILE A 209 -100.71 -31.90 33.23
C ILE A 209 -100.91 -33.40 33.47
N SER A 210 -99.87 -34.21 33.32
CA SER A 210 -99.93 -35.65 33.58
C SER A 210 -100.32 -35.94 35.04
N ARG A 211 -99.72 -35.26 36.02
CA ARG A 211 -100.07 -35.41 37.45
C ARG A 211 -101.51 -35.02 37.73
N GLN A 212 -101.97 -33.89 37.20
CA GLN A 212 -103.36 -33.46 37.34
C GLN A 212 -104.33 -34.46 36.69
N THR A 213 -104.01 -34.95 35.50
CA THR A 213 -104.83 -35.96 34.80
C THR A 213 -104.88 -37.28 35.56
N ASN A 214 -103.76 -37.70 36.15
CA ASN A 214 -103.70 -38.88 37.01
C ASN A 214 -104.56 -38.73 38.28
N LEU A 215 -104.55 -37.55 38.92
CA LEU A 215 -105.43 -37.25 40.07
C LEU A 215 -106.91 -37.25 39.68
N LEU A 216 -107.25 -36.65 38.53
CA LEU A 216 -108.61 -36.68 37.98
C LEU A 216 -109.06 -38.12 37.70
N ALA A 217 -108.19 -38.96 37.14
CA ALA A 217 -108.48 -40.35 36.85
C ALA A 217 -108.66 -41.21 38.12
N ILE A 218 -107.91 -40.91 39.18
CA ILE A 218 -108.10 -41.53 40.51
C ILE A 218 -109.47 -41.13 41.09
N ASN A 219 -109.81 -39.85 41.07
CA ASN A 219 -111.11 -39.37 41.54
C ASN A 219 -112.26 -40.00 40.75
N ALA A 220 -112.14 -40.09 39.43
CA ALA A 220 -113.12 -40.75 38.56
C ALA A 220 -113.21 -42.26 38.85
N SER A 221 -112.08 -42.93 39.13
CA SER A 221 -112.07 -44.36 39.49
C SER A 221 -112.76 -44.62 40.84
N ILE A 222 -112.59 -43.72 41.81
CA ILE A 222 -113.26 -43.79 43.12
C ILE A 222 -114.77 -43.60 42.94
N GLU A 223 -115.20 -42.59 42.18
CA GLU A 223 -116.63 -42.33 41.99
C GLU A 223 -117.31 -43.42 41.16
N ALA A 224 -116.61 -43.98 40.16
CA ALA A 224 -117.07 -45.14 39.41
C ALA A 224 -117.22 -46.40 40.30
N ALA A 225 -116.34 -46.58 41.29
CA ALA A 225 -116.49 -47.66 42.28
C ALA A 225 -117.67 -47.41 43.24
N ARG A 226 -117.93 -46.13 43.58
CA ARG A 226 -119.03 -45.71 44.45
C ARG A 226 -120.40 -45.88 43.82
N ALA A 227 -120.51 -45.72 42.50
CA ALA A 227 -121.73 -45.92 41.72
C ALA A 227 -122.13 -47.41 41.53
N GLY A 228 -121.28 -48.37 41.94
CA GLY A 228 -121.61 -49.79 41.88
C GLY A 228 -121.73 -50.33 40.43
N PRO A 229 -122.75 -51.14 40.10
CA PRO A 229 -122.90 -51.76 38.76
C PRO A 229 -123.00 -50.75 37.61
N GLU A 230 -123.67 -49.61 37.85
CA GLU A 230 -123.87 -48.55 36.86
C GLU A 230 -122.57 -47.81 36.50
N GLY A 231 -121.54 -47.90 37.35
CA GLY A 231 -120.22 -47.28 37.15
C GLY A 231 -119.19 -48.14 36.40
N ALA A 232 -119.54 -49.37 36.01
CA ALA A 232 -118.57 -50.34 35.47
C ALA A 232 -117.84 -49.85 34.21
N GLY A 233 -118.54 -49.19 33.28
CA GLY A 233 -117.94 -48.61 32.07
C GLY A 233 -117.00 -47.44 32.38
N PHE A 234 -117.40 -46.55 33.30
CA PHE A 234 -116.57 -45.42 33.74
C PHE A 234 -115.30 -45.88 34.47
N LYS A 235 -115.37 -47.01 35.19
CA LYS A 235 -114.20 -47.60 35.86
C LYS A 235 -113.11 -48.02 34.86
N VAL A 236 -113.50 -48.61 33.72
CA VAL A 236 -112.55 -49.00 32.66
C VAL A 236 -111.90 -47.77 32.03
N VAL A 237 -112.69 -46.75 31.71
CA VAL A 237 -112.17 -45.49 31.15
C VAL A 237 -111.24 -44.79 32.14
N ALA A 238 -111.62 -44.69 33.42
CA ALA A 238 -110.79 -44.06 34.44
C ALA A 238 -109.47 -44.80 34.68
N ALA A 239 -109.48 -46.14 34.64
CA ALA A 239 -108.25 -46.95 34.70
C ALA A 239 -107.34 -46.69 33.49
N GLU A 240 -107.90 -46.56 32.30
CA GLU A 240 -107.13 -46.30 31.07
C GLU A 240 -106.56 -44.87 31.04
N VAL A 241 -107.33 -43.86 31.46
CA VAL A 241 -106.84 -42.48 31.61
C VAL A 241 -105.72 -42.42 32.65
N ARG A 242 -105.84 -43.16 33.76
CA ARG A 242 -104.78 -43.27 34.77
C ARG A 242 -103.50 -43.88 34.18
N ARG A 243 -103.64 -44.97 33.41
CA ARG A 243 -102.52 -45.64 32.74
C ARG A 243 -101.81 -44.72 31.74
N LEU A 244 -102.57 -44.02 30.89
CA LEU A 244 -102.03 -43.06 29.92
C LEU A 244 -101.36 -41.87 30.62
N SER A 245 -101.95 -41.35 31.70
CA SER A 245 -101.35 -40.27 32.48
C SER A 245 -100.01 -40.69 33.08
N ALA A 246 -99.92 -41.89 33.66
CA ALA A 246 -98.66 -42.43 34.18
C ALA A 246 -97.59 -42.59 33.08
N GLN A 247 -97.97 -43.12 31.91
CA GLN A 247 -97.05 -43.20 30.75
C GLN A 247 -96.57 -41.83 30.28
N THR A 248 -97.45 -40.82 30.26
CA THR A 248 -97.07 -39.45 29.93
C THR A 248 -96.12 -38.85 30.97
N ASN A 249 -96.28 -39.19 32.25
CA ASN A 249 -95.39 -38.76 33.33
C ASN A 249 -93.97 -39.29 33.10
N ASP A 250 -93.87 -40.59 32.83
CA ASP A 250 -92.59 -41.27 32.60
C ASP A 250 -91.91 -40.72 31.33
N ALA A 251 -92.68 -40.49 30.26
CA ALA A 251 -92.17 -39.88 29.04
C ALA A 251 -91.68 -38.44 29.26
N ALA A 252 -92.40 -37.62 30.05
CA ALA A 252 -91.99 -36.25 30.37
C ALA A 252 -90.70 -36.21 31.23
N HIS A 253 -90.54 -37.16 32.15
CA HIS A 253 -89.30 -37.34 32.90
C HIS A 253 -88.13 -37.68 31.98
N GLN A 254 -88.28 -38.67 31.09
CA GLN A 254 -87.25 -39.03 30.11
C GLN A 254 -86.86 -37.87 29.19
N ILE A 255 -87.83 -37.05 28.78
CA ILE A 255 -87.57 -35.83 27.99
C ILE A 255 -86.73 -34.83 28.80
N THR A 256 -87.04 -34.63 30.08
CA THR A 256 -86.31 -33.69 30.95
C THR A 256 -84.87 -34.17 31.17
N ASP A 257 -84.68 -35.45 31.42
CA ASP A 257 -83.34 -36.05 31.57
C ASP A 257 -82.54 -35.93 30.26
N GLY A 258 -83.19 -36.18 29.11
CA GLY A 258 -82.58 -36.01 27.79
C GLY A 258 -82.17 -34.56 27.49
N ILE A 259 -83.02 -33.59 27.80
CA ILE A 259 -82.71 -32.16 27.68
C ILE A 259 -81.50 -31.79 28.54
N SER A 260 -81.46 -32.27 29.78
CA SER A 260 -80.36 -32.00 30.71
C SER A 260 -79.04 -32.59 30.20
N ALA A 261 -79.06 -33.84 29.73
CA ALA A 261 -77.90 -34.51 29.17
C ALA A 261 -77.35 -33.80 27.92
N VAL A 262 -78.22 -33.36 27.01
CA VAL A 262 -77.83 -32.59 25.82
C VAL A 262 -77.21 -31.24 26.21
N ALA A 263 -77.82 -30.51 27.14
CA ALA A 263 -77.28 -29.24 27.62
C ALA A 263 -75.89 -29.41 28.24
N GLN A 264 -75.68 -30.47 29.03
CA GLN A 264 -74.41 -30.77 29.70
C GLN A 264 -73.32 -31.19 28.69
N ALA A 265 -73.69 -32.00 27.68
CA ALA A 265 -72.79 -32.38 26.60
C ALA A 265 -72.32 -31.14 25.81
N ILE A 266 -73.24 -30.23 25.48
CA ILE A 266 -72.90 -28.99 24.77
C ILE A 266 -71.96 -28.10 25.61
N ASP A 267 -72.22 -27.91 26.91
CA ASP A 267 -71.33 -27.13 27.78
C ASP A 267 -69.93 -27.75 27.86
N SER A 268 -69.84 -29.09 27.91
CA SER A 268 -68.54 -29.80 27.94
C SER A 268 -67.73 -29.63 26.65
N GLU A 269 -68.39 -29.69 25.49
CA GLU A 269 -67.77 -29.46 24.18
C GLU A 269 -67.30 -28.02 24.02
N LEU A 270 -68.03 -27.05 24.57
CA LEU A 270 -67.65 -25.63 24.55
C LEU A 270 -66.35 -25.38 25.34
N VAL A 271 -66.17 -26.07 26.47
CA VAL A 271 -64.94 -26.03 27.27
C VAL A 271 -63.78 -26.74 26.55
N ALA A 272 -64.04 -27.86 25.89
CA ALA A 272 -63.03 -28.58 25.11
C ALA A 272 -62.55 -27.80 23.88
N ALA A 273 -63.48 -27.18 23.13
CA ALA A 273 -63.18 -26.36 21.97
C ALA A 273 -62.32 -25.13 22.30
N ASN A 274 -62.44 -24.57 23.52
CA ASN A 274 -61.59 -23.48 24.00
C ASN A 274 -60.15 -23.92 24.35
N ARG A 275 -59.87 -25.22 24.47
CA ARG A 275 -58.52 -25.76 24.80
C ARG A 275 -57.67 -26.11 23.59
N ILE A 276 -58.27 -26.33 22.42
CA ILE A 276 -57.58 -26.78 21.19
C ILE A 276 -56.81 -25.62 20.51
N ASP A 277 -56.92 -24.38 21.03
CA ASP A 277 -56.36 -23.12 20.49
C ASP A 277 -54.81 -23.06 20.34
N SER A 278 -54.06 -24.08 20.78
CA SER A 278 -52.60 -24.04 20.86
C SER A 278 -51.83 -24.71 19.72
N ASP A 279 -52.36 -25.75 19.06
CA ASP A 279 -51.49 -26.66 18.28
C ASP A 279 -51.33 -26.23 16.81
N GLU A 280 -52.42 -25.97 16.09
CA GLU A 280 -52.35 -25.76 14.63
C GLU A 280 -51.70 -24.43 14.23
N GLY A 281 -51.82 -23.41 15.09
CA GLY A 281 -51.10 -22.14 14.94
C GLY A 281 -49.65 -22.21 15.39
N ALA A 282 -49.30 -23.13 16.30
CA ALA A 282 -47.94 -23.33 16.76
C ALA A 282 -47.07 -23.99 15.69
N ASP A 283 -47.58 -24.99 14.97
CA ASP A 283 -46.83 -25.67 13.91
C ASP A 283 -46.37 -24.72 12.80
N LYS A 284 -47.26 -23.84 12.32
CA LYS A 284 -46.90 -22.82 11.33
C LYS A 284 -45.93 -21.77 11.87
N LEU A 285 -46.00 -21.44 13.16
CA LEU A 285 -45.05 -20.53 13.79
C LEU A 285 -43.66 -21.19 13.96
N VAL A 286 -43.61 -22.50 14.19
CA VAL A 286 -42.35 -23.27 14.22
C VAL A 286 -41.70 -23.25 12.84
N GLU A 287 -42.46 -23.54 11.78
CA GLU A 287 -41.95 -23.49 10.39
C GLU A 287 -41.40 -22.10 10.02
N LEU A 288 -42.11 -21.02 10.40
CA LEU A 288 -41.63 -19.66 10.20
C LEU A 288 -40.38 -19.33 11.01
N THR A 289 -40.29 -19.82 12.24
CA THR A 289 -39.11 -19.61 13.09
C THR A 289 -37.89 -20.32 12.51
N GLU A 290 -38.07 -21.51 11.95
CA GLU A 290 -37.03 -22.26 11.23
C GLU A 290 -36.53 -21.47 10.00
N LEU A 291 -37.45 -20.98 9.16
CA LEU A 291 -37.15 -20.17 7.97
C LEU A 291 -36.38 -18.88 8.31
N VAL A 292 -36.82 -18.17 9.36
CA VAL A 292 -36.14 -16.96 9.85
C VAL A 292 -34.76 -17.31 10.43
N GLY A 293 -34.64 -18.44 11.14
CA GLY A 293 -33.38 -18.94 11.66
C GLY A 293 -32.35 -19.24 10.57
N GLN A 294 -32.77 -19.94 9.51
CA GLN A 294 -31.90 -20.25 8.36
C GLN A 294 -31.42 -18.98 7.64
N MET A 295 -32.31 -18.01 7.44
CA MET A 295 -31.95 -16.71 6.87
C MET A 295 -30.93 -15.97 7.76
N SER A 296 -31.16 -15.95 9.08
CA SER A 296 -30.26 -15.32 10.03
C SER A 296 -28.88 -15.98 10.06
N GLU A 297 -28.81 -17.31 9.95
CA GLU A 297 -27.54 -18.04 9.90
C GLU A 297 -26.75 -17.71 8.63
N LYS A 298 -27.41 -17.66 7.47
CA LYS A 298 -26.80 -17.25 6.20
C LYS A 298 -26.21 -15.84 6.30
N LEU A 299 -26.99 -14.87 6.80
CA LEU A 299 -26.53 -13.49 6.98
C LEU A 299 -25.41 -13.35 8.01
N SER A 300 -25.46 -14.14 9.09
CA SER A 300 -24.43 -14.14 10.14
C SER A 300 -23.07 -14.61 9.65
N LYS A 301 -22.98 -15.33 8.51
CA LYS A 301 -21.71 -15.76 7.90
C LYS A 301 -21.09 -14.69 7.00
N VAL A 302 -21.90 -13.78 6.45
CA VAL A 302 -21.43 -12.73 5.52
C VAL A 302 -20.65 -11.65 6.25
N VAL A 303 -21.18 -11.18 7.39
CA VAL A 303 -20.57 -10.06 8.12
C VAL A 303 -19.13 -10.39 8.56
N PRO A 304 -18.85 -11.55 9.19
CA PRO A 304 -17.48 -11.94 9.50
C PRO A 304 -16.60 -12.07 8.25
N TYR A 305 -17.11 -12.69 7.19
CA TYR A 305 -16.36 -12.86 5.94
C TYR A 305 -15.95 -11.51 5.31
N LEU A 306 -16.83 -10.52 5.31
CA LEU A 306 -16.52 -9.17 4.80
C LEU A 306 -15.53 -8.43 5.71
N VAL A 307 -15.60 -8.65 7.03
CA VAL A 307 -14.63 -8.08 7.98
C VAL A 307 -13.24 -8.67 7.75
N ASP A 308 -13.14 -9.99 7.62
CA ASP A 308 -11.87 -10.68 7.35
C ASP A 308 -11.26 -10.21 6.02
N LEU A 309 -12.06 -10.16 4.95
CA LEU A 309 -11.63 -9.62 3.66
C LEU A 309 -11.14 -8.18 3.77
N SER A 310 -11.86 -7.32 4.49
CA SER A 310 -11.45 -5.92 4.67
C SER A 310 -10.12 -5.81 5.43
N SER A 311 -9.88 -6.71 6.38
CA SER A 311 -8.61 -6.78 7.11
C SER A 311 -7.47 -7.22 6.19
N ASP A 312 -7.68 -8.28 5.39
CA ASP A 312 -6.69 -8.78 4.43
C ASP A 312 -6.38 -7.73 3.36
N MET A 313 -7.39 -7.02 2.86
CA MET A 313 -7.23 -5.89 1.95
C MET A 313 -6.38 -4.76 2.55
N GLN A 314 -6.65 -4.37 3.80
CA GLN A 314 -5.89 -3.31 4.45
C GLN A 314 -4.42 -3.70 4.59
N SER A 315 -4.14 -4.92 5.05
CA SER A 315 -2.78 -5.44 5.17
C SER A 315 -2.08 -5.55 3.81
N GLY A 316 -2.78 -6.01 2.78
CA GLY A 316 -2.27 -6.06 1.42
C GLY A 316 -1.96 -4.68 0.86
N MET A 317 -2.83 -3.69 1.13
CA MET A 317 -2.64 -2.33 0.66
C MET A 317 -1.50 -1.59 1.38
N ASP A 318 -1.30 -1.87 2.66
CA ASP A 318 -0.14 -1.37 3.42
C ASP A 318 1.17 -1.93 2.83
N THR A 319 1.16 -3.20 2.41
CA THR A 319 2.30 -3.84 1.73
C THR A 319 2.56 -3.19 0.37
N VAL A 320 1.52 -3.02 -0.47
CA VAL A 320 1.63 -2.31 -1.76
C VAL A 320 2.19 -0.90 -1.57
N THR A 321 1.69 -0.16 -0.59
CA THR A 321 2.15 1.21 -0.31
C THR A 321 3.62 1.22 0.09
N THR A 322 4.02 0.30 0.96
CA THR A 322 5.42 0.18 1.42
C THR A 322 6.36 -0.16 0.27
N ASP A 323 5.97 -1.09 -0.61
CA ASP A 323 6.77 -1.49 -1.76
C ASP A 323 6.88 -0.37 -2.80
N ILE A 324 5.80 0.38 -3.05
CA ILE A 324 5.82 1.57 -3.91
C ILE A 324 6.77 2.64 -3.35
N VAL A 325 6.65 2.98 -2.06
CA VAL A 325 7.52 3.99 -1.42
C VAL A 325 8.98 3.55 -1.49
N THR A 326 9.25 2.26 -1.24
CA THR A 326 10.61 1.71 -1.33
C THR A 326 11.15 1.76 -2.75
N ALA A 327 10.35 1.39 -3.76
CA ALA A 327 10.73 1.47 -5.16
C ALA A 327 10.98 2.92 -5.61
N LEU A 328 10.18 3.89 -5.14
CA LEU A 328 10.44 5.31 -5.37
C LEU A 328 11.74 5.77 -4.71
N GLY A 329 12.00 5.33 -3.47
CA GLY A 329 13.27 5.60 -2.79
C GLY A 329 14.47 5.08 -3.58
N GLN A 330 14.34 3.91 -4.20
CA GLN A 330 15.39 3.34 -5.03
C GLN A 330 15.67 4.17 -6.28
N MET A 331 14.69 4.88 -6.86
CA MET A 331 14.93 5.76 -8.03
C MET A 331 16.00 6.84 -7.79
N GLN A 332 16.39 7.13 -6.54
CA GLN A 332 17.56 7.95 -6.22
C GLN A 332 18.84 7.45 -6.89
N PHE A 333 18.92 6.18 -7.28
CA PHE A 333 20.04 5.67 -8.08
C PHE A 333 20.27 6.48 -9.37
N GLN A 334 19.24 7.11 -9.95
CA GLN A 334 19.40 7.97 -11.12
C GLN A 334 20.23 9.22 -10.81
N ASP A 335 20.03 9.83 -9.64
CA ASP A 335 20.83 10.98 -9.22
C ASP A 335 22.28 10.58 -8.91
N VAL A 336 22.47 9.43 -8.27
CA VAL A 336 23.80 8.83 -8.07
C VAL A 336 24.49 8.60 -9.42
N ASN A 337 23.80 8.00 -10.39
CA ASN A 337 24.35 7.77 -11.72
C ASN A 337 24.70 9.07 -12.45
N ARG A 338 23.83 10.08 -12.38
CA ARG A 338 24.10 11.42 -12.94
C ARG A 338 25.39 11.98 -12.34
N GLN A 339 25.53 11.98 -11.02
CA GLN A 339 26.72 12.48 -10.33
C GLN A 339 28.00 11.71 -10.73
N LEU A 340 27.92 10.38 -10.84
CA LEU A 340 29.05 9.55 -11.27
C LEU A 340 29.47 9.87 -12.70
N LEU A 341 28.51 10.06 -13.62
CA LEU A 341 28.79 10.40 -15.01
C LEU A 341 29.36 11.82 -15.16
N GLU A 342 28.84 12.80 -14.42
CA GLU A 342 29.39 14.17 -14.38
C GLU A 342 30.86 14.16 -13.91
N GLN A 343 31.21 13.32 -12.93
CA GLN A 343 32.59 13.17 -12.48
C GLN A 343 33.50 12.55 -13.55
N VAL A 344 32.99 11.56 -14.29
CA VAL A 344 33.72 10.97 -15.44
C VAL A 344 33.91 12.01 -16.54
N GLU A 345 32.90 12.85 -16.82
CA GLU A 345 32.98 13.94 -17.80
C GLU A 345 34.05 14.98 -17.42
N VAL A 346 34.08 15.41 -16.15
CA VAL A 346 35.12 16.31 -15.63
C VAL A 346 36.51 15.70 -15.80
N ALA A 347 36.66 14.41 -15.48
CA ALA A 347 37.93 13.73 -15.62
C ALA A 347 38.37 13.60 -17.09
N LEU A 348 37.47 13.24 -18.01
CA LEU A 348 37.72 13.21 -19.45
C LEU A 348 38.13 14.60 -20.00
N THR A 349 37.46 15.66 -19.54
CA THR A 349 37.80 17.04 -19.91
C THR A 349 39.21 17.39 -19.47
N SER A 350 39.57 17.10 -18.21
CA SER A 350 40.91 17.36 -17.70
C SER A 350 42.00 16.52 -18.39
N LEU A 351 41.66 15.30 -18.84
CA LEU A 351 42.56 14.44 -19.62
C LEU A 351 42.79 15.00 -21.03
N SER A 352 41.72 15.52 -21.66
CA SER A 352 41.78 16.17 -22.97
C SER A 352 42.65 17.44 -22.93
N GLU A 353 42.46 18.28 -21.91
CA GLU A 353 43.29 19.48 -21.68
C GLU A 353 44.77 19.11 -21.48
N HIS A 354 45.04 18.08 -20.69
CA HIS A 354 46.41 17.59 -20.45
C HIS A 354 47.05 17.02 -21.72
N ALA A 355 46.31 16.24 -22.51
CA ALA A 355 46.76 15.71 -23.80
C ALA A 355 47.06 16.85 -24.80
N ALA A 356 46.23 17.90 -24.83
CA ALA A 356 46.48 19.09 -25.65
C ALA A 356 47.77 19.83 -25.22
N ALA A 357 48.04 19.92 -23.91
CA ALA A 357 49.28 20.50 -23.38
C ALA A 357 50.51 19.66 -23.77
N LEU A 358 50.43 18.32 -23.71
CA LEU A 358 51.50 17.42 -24.17
C LEU A 358 51.75 17.55 -25.68
N TYR A 359 50.69 17.67 -26.49
CA TYR A 359 50.83 17.90 -27.94
C TYR A 359 51.54 19.23 -28.23
N ALA A 360 51.18 20.30 -27.52
CA ALA A 360 51.83 21.61 -27.66
C ALA A 360 53.31 21.59 -27.24
N LEU A 361 53.68 20.77 -26.24
CA LEU A 361 55.07 20.56 -25.81
C LEU A 361 55.91 19.92 -26.94
N VAL A 362 55.36 18.92 -27.64
CA VAL A 362 56.05 18.22 -28.75
C VAL A 362 56.14 19.08 -30.01
N GLY A 363 55.06 19.79 -30.36
CA GLY A 363 54.95 20.50 -31.64
C GLY A 363 55.38 21.98 -31.65
N GLN A 364 55.30 22.68 -30.51
CA GLN A 364 55.41 24.15 -30.47
C GLN A 364 56.42 24.68 -29.44
N ASN A 365 57.24 23.82 -28.81
CA ASN A 365 58.19 24.24 -27.76
C ASN A 365 57.48 24.98 -26.60
N ALA A 366 56.23 24.62 -26.33
CA ALA A 366 55.45 25.16 -25.22
C ALA A 366 56.06 24.73 -23.86
N PRO A 367 55.81 25.47 -22.76
CA PRO A 367 56.18 25.00 -21.43
C PRO A 367 55.52 23.65 -21.12
N PRO A 368 56.14 22.80 -20.28
CA PRO A 368 55.55 21.53 -19.86
C PRO A 368 54.17 21.76 -19.22
N PRO A 369 53.29 20.75 -19.22
CA PRO A 369 52.01 20.83 -18.54
C PRO A 369 52.20 21.34 -17.11
N PRO A 370 51.35 22.27 -16.63
CA PRO A 370 51.52 22.88 -15.31
C PRO A 370 51.33 21.87 -14.17
N GLN A 371 50.73 20.71 -14.44
CA GLN A 371 50.51 19.63 -13.49
C GLN A 371 50.80 18.28 -14.17
N GLN A 372 51.27 17.30 -13.41
CA GLN A 372 51.48 15.96 -13.92
C GLN A 372 50.16 15.18 -13.89
N LEU A 373 50.04 14.14 -14.71
CA LEU A 373 48.83 13.32 -14.73
C LEU A 373 48.56 12.64 -13.37
N ARG A 374 49.61 12.39 -12.59
CA ARG A 374 49.49 11.91 -11.21
C ARG A 374 48.69 12.87 -10.32
N ASP A 375 48.94 14.16 -10.43
CA ASP A 375 48.26 15.19 -9.63
C ASP A 375 46.79 15.31 -10.05
N LEU A 376 46.49 15.11 -11.34
CA LEU A 376 45.13 15.04 -11.86
C LEU A 376 44.35 13.85 -11.28
N MET A 377 44.96 12.66 -11.23
CA MET A 377 44.35 11.46 -10.66
C MET A 377 44.09 11.60 -9.15
N ASP A 378 44.99 12.22 -8.42
CA ASP A 378 44.78 12.49 -6.99
C ASP A 378 43.61 13.49 -6.80
N ARG A 379 43.50 14.53 -7.65
CA ARG A 379 42.34 15.44 -7.64
C ARG A 379 41.01 14.79 -7.99
N TRP A 380 40.99 13.80 -8.89
CA TRP A 380 39.77 13.01 -9.15
C TRP A 380 39.37 12.18 -7.93
N THR A 381 40.35 11.71 -7.16
CA THR A 381 40.05 10.96 -5.92
C THR A 381 39.37 11.84 -4.88
N ASP A 382 39.78 13.11 -4.78
CA ASP A 382 39.19 14.09 -3.87
C ASP A 382 37.75 14.46 -4.23
N SER A 383 37.36 14.35 -5.51
CA SER A 383 35.99 14.61 -5.95
C SER A 383 35.06 13.39 -5.79
N TYR A 384 35.59 12.20 -5.50
CA TYR A 384 34.76 11.02 -5.26
C TYR A 384 34.05 11.08 -3.93
N VAL A 385 32.74 10.84 -3.97
CA VAL A 385 31.89 10.81 -2.77
C VAL A 385 31.74 9.37 -2.27
N MET A 386 31.67 8.40 -3.17
CA MET A 386 31.41 6.99 -2.82
C MET A 386 32.68 6.19 -2.50
N HIS A 387 32.56 5.26 -1.55
CA HIS A 387 33.68 4.38 -1.17
C HIS A 387 34.12 3.47 -2.33
N GLU A 388 33.18 2.90 -3.08
CA GLU A 388 33.46 2.02 -4.22
C GLU A 388 34.28 2.73 -5.30
N GLN A 389 34.02 4.01 -5.56
CA GLN A 389 34.80 4.81 -6.52
C GLN A 389 36.25 4.95 -6.07
N ARG A 390 36.47 5.26 -4.78
CA ARG A 390 37.81 5.40 -4.20
C ARG A 390 38.56 4.07 -4.22
N VAL A 391 37.90 2.96 -3.87
CA VAL A 391 38.49 1.62 -3.93
C VAL A 391 38.91 1.27 -5.36
N ALA A 392 38.01 1.43 -6.35
CA ALA A 392 38.30 1.14 -7.75
C ALA A 392 39.47 1.98 -8.30
N HIS A 393 39.58 3.24 -7.88
CA HIS A 393 40.69 4.13 -8.24
C HIS A 393 42.02 3.69 -7.62
N HIS A 394 42.04 3.41 -6.31
CA HIS A 394 43.24 2.97 -5.57
C HIS A 394 43.78 1.62 -6.04
N GLU A 395 42.91 0.64 -6.31
CA GLU A 395 43.30 -0.68 -6.81
C GLU A 395 43.98 -0.60 -8.18
N THR A 396 43.50 0.30 -9.05
CA THR A 396 44.07 0.46 -10.40
C THR A 396 45.46 1.07 -10.37
N LEU A 397 45.77 1.85 -9.34
CA LEU A 397 47.08 2.43 -9.08
C LEU A 397 48.04 1.47 -8.34
N GLY A 398 47.61 0.26 -7.99
CA GLY A 398 48.41 -0.69 -7.20
C GLY A 398 48.77 -0.18 -5.80
N ARG A 399 48.00 0.78 -5.27
CA ARG A 399 48.21 1.35 -3.92
C ARG A 399 47.65 0.38 -2.87
N LYS A 400 48.15 0.43 -1.62
CA LYS A 400 47.60 -0.36 -0.50
C LYS A 400 46.07 -0.16 -0.42
N PRO A 401 45.28 -1.20 -0.04
CA PRO A 401 43.83 -1.09 0.04
C PRO A 401 43.43 0.11 0.89
N TYR A 402 42.54 0.94 0.36
CA TYR A 402 42.10 2.15 1.01
C TYR A 402 41.28 1.79 2.27
N THR A 403 41.83 2.03 3.46
CA THR A 403 41.23 1.64 4.75
C THR A 403 40.31 2.71 5.38
N GLY A 404 39.94 3.76 4.65
CA GLY A 404 38.95 4.75 5.11
C GLY A 404 39.38 5.71 6.23
N ALA A 405 40.60 5.61 6.76
CA ALA A 405 41.02 6.30 7.99
C ALA A 405 41.39 7.80 7.85
N GLY A 406 40.93 8.51 6.81
CA GLY A 406 41.35 9.89 6.56
C GLY A 406 40.40 10.74 5.73
N ALA A 407 39.09 10.44 5.73
CA ALA A 407 38.13 11.30 5.07
C ALA A 407 37.93 12.61 5.86
N PRO A 408 37.91 13.80 5.23
CA PRO A 408 37.23 14.95 5.82
C PRO A 408 35.75 14.55 6.01
N ALA A 409 35.19 14.88 7.18
CA ALA A 409 33.79 14.60 7.49
C ALA A 409 32.90 15.06 6.32
N ALA A 410 32.00 14.18 5.89
CA ALA A 410 31.01 14.52 4.88
C ALA A 410 30.33 15.86 5.23
N PRO A 411 30.03 16.74 4.26
CA PRO A 411 29.22 17.91 4.55
C PRO A 411 27.93 17.45 5.21
N ALA A 412 27.56 18.10 6.32
CA ALA A 412 26.38 17.79 7.13
C ALA A 412 25.10 17.87 6.25
N GLY A 413 24.75 16.75 5.65
CA GLY A 413 23.59 16.57 4.78
C GLY A 413 23.25 15.10 4.53
N ALA A 414 24.11 14.17 4.98
CA ALA A 414 23.80 12.75 5.07
C ALA A 414 23.80 12.32 6.54
N SER A 415 22.96 12.97 7.35
CA SER A 415 22.49 12.35 8.58
C SER A 415 21.63 11.17 8.16
N ARG A 416 22.14 9.98 8.42
CA ARG A 416 21.33 8.79 8.59
C ARG A 416 20.48 9.05 9.84
N GLU A 417 19.29 9.64 9.65
CA GLU A 417 18.27 9.69 10.69
C GLU A 417 17.72 8.28 10.87
N ASP A 418 18.48 7.45 11.59
CA ASP A 418 17.92 6.37 12.38
C ASP A 418 17.34 7.03 13.65
N ASP A 419 16.15 7.63 13.56
CA ASP A 419 15.13 7.81 14.62
C ASP A 419 14.09 8.85 14.17
N HIS A 420 13.06 8.40 13.45
CA HIS A 420 11.77 9.09 13.44
C HIS A 420 10.68 8.04 13.55
N GLY A 421 10.23 7.81 14.79
CA GLY A 421 8.85 7.44 15.03
C GLY A 421 7.95 8.49 14.38
N PHE A 422 7.44 8.17 13.19
CA PHE A 422 6.41 8.97 12.55
C PHE A 422 5.11 8.72 13.32
N SER A 423 4.81 9.62 14.26
CA SER A 423 3.45 9.79 14.77
C SER A 423 2.52 9.95 13.57
N ALA A 424 1.56 9.03 13.44
CA ALA A 424 0.49 9.12 12.46
C ALA A 424 -0.13 10.53 12.44
N PRO A 425 -0.42 11.11 11.25
CA PRO A 425 -1.26 12.29 11.20
C PRO A 425 -2.65 11.89 11.69
N ALA A 426 -3.15 12.62 12.70
CA ALA A 426 -4.50 12.48 13.20
C ALA A 426 -5.49 12.50 12.02
N ALA A 427 -6.35 11.49 11.98
CA ALA A 427 -7.41 11.34 11.00
C ALA A 427 -8.18 12.66 10.81
N ALA A 428 -7.98 13.31 9.66
CA ALA A 428 -8.87 14.34 9.19
C ALA A 428 -10.19 13.67 8.81
N ARG A 429 -11.18 13.84 9.69
CA ARG A 429 -12.59 13.51 9.48
C ARG A 429 -13.07 14.25 8.24
N ILE A 430 -13.21 13.55 7.12
CA ILE A 430 -13.95 14.05 5.96
C ILE A 430 -15.43 13.95 6.35
N GLU A 431 -16.04 15.07 6.69
CA GLU A 431 -17.50 15.15 6.84
C GLU A 431 -18.14 15.10 5.45
N LEU A 432 -19.07 14.16 5.29
CA LEU A 432 -19.95 14.03 4.13
C LEU A 432 -20.80 15.29 3.94
N PHE A 433 -20.88 15.75 2.69
CA PHE A 433 -22.10 16.28 2.09
C PHE A 433 -22.33 15.65 0.73
#